data_AF-A0A3D9KYH2-F1
#
_entry.id   AF-A0A3D9KYH2-F1
#
_cell.length_a   1.000
_cell.length_b   1.000
_cell.length_c   1.000
_cell.angle_alpha   90.00
_cell.angle_beta   90.00
_cell.angle_gamma   90.00
#
_symmetry.space_group_name_H-M   'P 1'
#
loop_
_entity.id
_entity.type
_entity.pdbx_description
1 polymer ?
#
loop_
_entity_poly.entity_id
_entity_poly.type
_entity_poly.pdbx_seq_one_letter_code
_entity_poly.pdbx_strand_id
1 'polypeptide(L)'
;MMKGNKITLLLAVLAVLIGVFFVLKFTGGNERSKSFRETLVELDTAKVTKIEIQSPEDTTVLERKNGQWTVNGEKPGDDATVHGLLNNLGQIEPSRLASRSEEAWKDFQVDEESGTRVVVYESGDKALDIILGRFGVEGQRSFYSYVRLTEESDVYVANNFMKMSIGTGGEDYRNDDVLKIKRDSVKSVAFNYTDSAFTLTKQTEGWMIDGQEEADSTAVAKYLNGLQFLTSRKFGENENAVELYDVAISTGEATHVLKGYSNSGVSSSYNREEYWKDESLADKIFKGKSEFVKAD
;
A
#
# COMPACT_ATOMS: atom_id res chain seq x y z
N MET A 1 -15.19 -81.63 -24.56
CA MET A 1 -16.16 -81.21 -23.52
C MET A 1 -15.38 -81.06 -22.21
N MET A 2 -15.30 -79.99 -21.44
CA MET A 2 -15.99 -78.70 -21.32
C MET A 2 -14.93 -77.58 -21.24
N LYS A 3 -14.76 -76.75 -22.28
CA LYS A 3 -13.84 -75.58 -22.28
C LYS A 3 -14.57 -74.22 -22.33
N GLY A 4 -15.91 -74.22 -22.34
CA GLY A 4 -16.73 -73.01 -22.43
C GLY A 4 -16.97 -72.29 -21.10
N ASN A 5 -16.94 -72.98 -19.95
CA ASN A 5 -17.40 -72.38 -18.69
C ASN A 5 -16.37 -71.43 -18.06
N LYS A 6 -15.07 -71.70 -18.24
CA LYS A 6 -14.00 -70.86 -17.65
C LYS A 6 -13.85 -69.53 -18.39
N ILE A 7 -13.97 -69.53 -19.71
CA ILE A 7 -13.90 -68.31 -20.54
C ILE A 7 -15.15 -67.45 -20.29
N THR A 8 -16.33 -68.06 -20.21
CA THR A 8 -17.56 -67.34 -19.88
C THR A 8 -17.52 -66.74 -18.47
N LEU A 9 -16.94 -67.46 -17.49
CA LEU A 9 -16.69 -66.94 -16.14
C LEU A 9 -15.72 -65.75 -16.15
N LEU A 10 -14.62 -65.84 -16.90
CA LEU A 10 -13.65 -64.74 -17.05
C LEU A 10 -14.28 -63.50 -17.68
N LEU A 11 -15.11 -63.66 -18.71
CA LEU A 11 -15.80 -62.55 -19.36
C LEU A 11 -16.86 -61.92 -18.44
N ALA A 12 -17.57 -62.72 -17.65
CA ALA A 12 -18.51 -62.22 -16.66
C ALA A 12 -17.80 -61.43 -15.55
N VAL A 13 -16.68 -61.95 -15.04
CA VAL A 13 -15.85 -61.24 -14.04
C VAL A 13 -15.30 -59.94 -14.61
N LEU A 14 -14.83 -59.94 -15.86
CA LEU A 14 -14.34 -58.73 -16.52
C LEU A 14 -15.45 -57.69 -16.70
N ALA A 15 -16.65 -58.11 -17.11
CA ALA A 15 -17.80 -57.22 -17.23
C ALA A 15 -18.20 -56.60 -15.87
N VAL A 16 -18.13 -57.39 -14.79
CA VAL A 16 -18.35 -56.90 -13.42
C VAL A 16 -17.26 -55.92 -13.01
N LEU A 17 -15.99 -56.20 -13.29
CA LEU A 17 -14.87 -55.29 -12.98
C LEU A 17 -14.97 -53.98 -13.77
N ILE A 18 -15.37 -54.03 -15.03
CA ILE A 18 -15.65 -52.84 -15.86
C ILE A 18 -16.84 -52.07 -15.27
N GLY A 19 -17.91 -52.76 -14.89
CA GLY A 19 -19.06 -52.15 -14.22
C GLY A 19 -18.67 -51.45 -12.93
N VAL A 20 -17.90 -52.09 -12.06
CA VAL A 20 -17.36 -51.52 -10.83
C VAL A 20 -16.46 -50.32 -11.13
N PHE A 21 -15.58 -50.41 -12.15
CA PHE A 21 -14.74 -49.29 -12.58
C PHE A 21 -15.57 -48.08 -13.03
N PHE A 22 -16.62 -48.29 -13.83
CA PHE A 22 -17.50 -47.21 -14.26
C PHE A 22 -18.34 -46.65 -13.11
N VAL A 23 -18.84 -47.48 -12.20
CA VAL A 23 -19.54 -47.05 -11.00
C VAL A 23 -18.61 -46.21 -10.12
N LEU A 24 -17.37 -46.65 -9.87
CA LEU A 24 -16.38 -45.86 -9.13
C LEU A 24 -16.08 -44.51 -9.82
N LYS A 25 -16.00 -44.50 -11.16
CA LYS A 25 -15.73 -43.28 -11.94
C LYS A 25 -16.93 -42.31 -12.01
N PHE A 26 -18.16 -42.81 -11.99
CA PHE A 26 -19.37 -41.99 -12.16
C PHE A 26 -20.14 -41.72 -10.85
N THR A 27 -19.94 -42.51 -9.80
CA THR A 27 -20.62 -42.36 -8.49
C THR A 27 -19.67 -42.01 -7.35
N GLY A 28 -18.34 -42.04 -7.56
CA GLY A 28 -17.40 -41.30 -6.73
C GLY A 28 -17.59 -39.81 -6.96
N GLY A 29 -18.55 -39.21 -6.24
CA GLY A 29 -18.92 -37.81 -6.39
C GLY A 29 -17.74 -36.86 -6.18
N ASN A 30 -17.68 -35.81 -7.01
CA ASN A 30 -17.27 -34.43 -6.72
C ASN A 30 -16.24 -34.12 -5.62
N GLU A 31 -15.29 -35.00 -5.32
CA GLU A 31 -13.99 -34.56 -4.83
C GLU A 31 -13.30 -33.91 -6.02
N ARG A 32 -13.42 -32.57 -6.12
CA ARG A 32 -12.51 -31.75 -6.94
C ARG A 32 -11.13 -32.36 -6.74
N SER A 33 -10.52 -32.77 -7.84
CA SER A 33 -9.21 -33.39 -7.83
C SER A 33 -8.31 -32.61 -6.88
N LYS A 34 -7.68 -33.37 -5.99
CA LYS A 34 -6.55 -33.06 -5.12
C LYS A 34 -5.31 -32.62 -5.93
N SER A 35 -5.51 -31.79 -6.95
CA SER A 35 -4.54 -31.22 -7.86
C SER A 35 -4.09 -29.88 -7.33
N PHE A 36 -2.78 -29.70 -7.27
CA PHE A 36 -2.12 -28.43 -7.01
C PHE A 36 -2.78 -27.28 -7.81
N ARG A 37 -3.20 -26.21 -7.12
CA ARG A 37 -3.74 -25.00 -7.76
C ARG A 37 -2.57 -24.22 -8.36
N GLU A 38 -2.59 -23.97 -9.67
CA GLU A 38 -1.50 -23.26 -10.38
C GLU A 38 -1.58 -21.74 -10.19
N THR A 39 -2.75 -21.20 -9.87
CA THR A 39 -2.99 -19.77 -9.68
C THR A 39 -3.77 -19.54 -8.39
N LEU A 40 -3.22 -18.77 -7.46
CA LEU A 40 -3.90 -18.41 -6.21
C LEU A 40 -4.59 -17.05 -6.28
N VAL A 41 -4.05 -16.13 -7.07
CA VAL A 41 -4.52 -14.75 -7.17
C VAL A 41 -4.83 -14.43 -8.62
N GLU A 42 -6.08 -14.07 -8.88
CA GLU A 42 -6.55 -13.57 -10.17
C GLU A 42 -7.38 -12.31 -9.90
N LEU A 43 -6.80 -11.15 -10.21
CA LEU A 43 -7.38 -9.84 -9.90
C LEU A 43 -7.31 -8.94 -11.14
N ASP A 44 -8.41 -8.26 -11.44
CA ASP A 44 -8.47 -7.10 -12.29
C ASP A 44 -8.31 -5.85 -11.43
N THR A 45 -7.08 -5.35 -11.32
CA THR A 45 -6.75 -4.20 -10.45
C THR A 45 -7.56 -2.94 -10.76
N ALA A 46 -8.09 -2.80 -11.98
CA ALA A 46 -8.95 -1.68 -12.36
C ALA A 46 -10.36 -1.77 -11.75
N LYS A 47 -10.83 -2.98 -11.41
CA LYS A 47 -12.14 -3.24 -10.80
C LYS A 47 -12.12 -3.26 -9.27
N VAL A 48 -10.93 -3.25 -8.66
CA VAL A 48 -10.81 -3.30 -7.20
C VAL A 48 -11.39 -2.03 -6.58
N THR A 49 -12.31 -2.21 -5.63
CA THR A 49 -13.01 -1.14 -4.92
C THR A 49 -12.69 -1.10 -3.44
N LYS A 50 -12.29 -2.23 -2.84
CA LYS A 50 -11.99 -2.34 -1.41
C LYS A 50 -10.92 -3.39 -1.16
N ILE A 51 -10.04 -3.12 -0.20
CA ILE A 51 -9.06 -4.07 0.32
C ILE A 51 -9.13 -4.02 1.84
N GLU A 52 -9.22 -5.18 2.49
CA GLU A 52 -9.14 -5.31 3.94
C GLU A 52 -7.88 -6.09 4.28
N ILE A 53 -7.04 -5.54 5.15
CA ILE A 53 -5.79 -6.13 5.61
C ILE A 53 -5.91 -6.30 7.11
N GLN A 54 -5.97 -7.54 7.57
CA GLN A 54 -6.07 -7.90 8.97
C GLN A 54 -4.79 -8.59 9.37
N SER A 55 -4.05 -7.99 10.28
CA SER A 55 -2.86 -8.56 10.90
C SER A 55 -3.14 -8.84 12.38
N PRO A 56 -2.25 -9.54 13.10
CA PRO A 56 -2.43 -9.78 14.53
C PRO A 56 -2.48 -8.48 15.36
N GLU A 57 -1.87 -7.40 14.87
CA GLU A 57 -1.72 -6.14 15.61
C GLU A 57 -2.71 -5.07 15.17
N ASP A 58 -3.07 -5.04 13.88
CA ASP A 58 -3.86 -3.96 13.29
C ASP A 58 -4.78 -4.45 12.16
N THR A 59 -5.83 -3.67 11.90
CA THR A 59 -6.73 -3.83 10.75
C THR A 59 -6.78 -2.54 9.93
N THR A 60 -6.38 -2.67 8.66
CA THR A 60 -6.43 -1.59 7.69
C THR A 60 -7.48 -1.85 6.63
N VAL A 61 -8.33 -0.87 6.37
CA VAL A 61 -9.33 -0.91 5.30
C VAL A 61 -9.02 0.17 4.29
N LEU A 62 -8.79 -0.24 3.04
CA LEU A 62 -8.60 0.64 1.90
C LEU A 62 -9.87 0.61 1.07
N GLU A 63 -10.49 1.76 0.84
CA GLU A 63 -11.74 1.85 0.09
C GLU A 63 -11.71 2.98 -0.92
N ARG A 64 -12.16 2.70 -2.14
CA ARG A 64 -12.19 3.69 -3.23
C ARG A 64 -13.50 4.49 -3.17
N LYS A 65 -13.40 5.79 -2.86
CA LYS A 65 -14.53 6.73 -2.78
C LYS A 65 -14.29 7.90 -3.73
N ASN A 66 -15.27 8.23 -4.56
CA ASN A 66 -15.19 9.34 -5.53
C ASN A 66 -13.93 9.32 -6.41
N GLY A 67 -13.43 8.12 -6.74
CA GLY A 67 -12.24 7.94 -7.57
C GLY A 67 -10.91 7.94 -6.82
N GLN A 68 -10.89 8.25 -5.52
CA GLN A 68 -9.70 8.28 -4.66
C GLN A 68 -9.71 7.15 -3.63
N TRP A 69 -8.53 6.67 -3.24
CA TRP A 69 -8.42 5.74 -2.13
C TRP A 69 -8.57 6.47 -0.79
N THR A 70 -9.20 5.81 0.16
CA THR A 70 -9.30 6.23 1.55
C THR A 70 -8.77 5.12 2.45
N VAL A 71 -8.08 5.50 3.53
CA VAL A 71 -7.57 4.61 4.57
C VAL A 71 -8.47 4.72 5.78
N ASN A 72 -8.99 3.58 6.24
CA ASN A 72 -9.91 3.44 7.36
C ASN A 72 -11.16 4.34 7.26
N GLY A 73 -11.51 4.76 6.04
CA GLY A 73 -12.63 5.63 5.75
C GLY A 73 -12.45 7.10 6.13
N GLU A 74 -11.30 7.48 6.69
CA GLU A 74 -11.07 8.81 7.28
C GLU A 74 -9.99 9.61 6.56
N LYS A 75 -8.90 8.94 6.15
CA LYS A 75 -7.69 9.60 5.65
C LYS A 75 -7.49 9.33 4.15
N PRO A 76 -6.92 10.27 3.39
CA PRO A 76 -6.64 10.06 1.98
C PRO A 76 -5.56 8.98 1.83
N GLY A 77 -5.80 8.02 0.93
CA GLY A 77 -4.84 6.97 0.58
C GLY A 77 -3.92 7.38 -0.56
N ASP A 78 -2.70 6.85 -0.56
CA ASP A 78 -1.76 7.02 -1.67
C ASP A 78 -2.04 6.00 -2.78
N ASP A 79 -2.53 6.47 -3.93
CA ASP A 79 -2.86 5.63 -5.08
C ASP A 79 -1.70 4.73 -5.54
N ALA A 80 -0.47 5.24 -5.52
CA ALA A 80 0.71 4.50 -5.98
C ALA A 80 1.03 3.33 -5.05
N THR A 81 0.90 3.53 -3.73
CA THR A 81 1.14 2.51 -2.73
C THR A 81 0.05 1.43 -2.76
N VAL A 82 -1.23 1.82 -2.90
CA VAL A 82 -2.32 0.84 -3.06
C VAL A 82 -2.15 0.04 -4.36
N HIS A 83 -1.71 0.66 -5.45
CA HIS A 83 -1.41 -0.05 -6.69
C HIS A 83 -0.22 -1.01 -6.53
N GLY A 84 0.83 -0.60 -5.81
CA GLY A 84 1.97 -1.45 -5.46
C GLY A 84 1.56 -2.69 -4.66
N LEU A 85 0.67 -2.53 -3.68
CA LEU A 85 0.05 -3.62 -2.93
C LEU A 85 -0.63 -4.63 -3.87
N LEU A 86 -1.51 -4.17 -4.76
CA LEU A 86 -2.24 -5.05 -5.69
C LEU A 86 -1.30 -5.79 -6.63
N ASN A 87 -0.24 -5.12 -7.11
CA ASN A 87 0.80 -5.75 -7.93
C ASN A 87 1.55 -6.84 -7.14
N ASN A 88 1.91 -6.57 -5.88
CA ASN A 88 2.58 -7.56 -5.03
C ASN A 88 1.69 -8.78 -4.77
N LEU A 89 0.37 -8.59 -4.58
CA LEU A 89 -0.58 -9.70 -4.46
C LEU A 89 -0.66 -10.51 -5.75
N GLY A 90 -0.68 -9.85 -6.91
CA GLY A 90 -0.69 -10.51 -8.23
C GLY A 90 0.57 -11.32 -8.54
N GLN A 91 1.67 -11.08 -7.82
CA GLN A 91 2.92 -11.86 -7.93
C GLN A 91 2.92 -13.14 -7.07
N ILE A 92 1.86 -13.40 -6.31
CA ILE A 92 1.77 -14.61 -5.50
C ILE A 92 1.49 -15.83 -6.41
N GLU A 93 2.57 -16.55 -6.71
CA GLU A 93 2.50 -17.80 -7.46
C GLU A 93 2.80 -19.00 -6.53
N PRO A 94 1.91 -20.00 -6.47
CA PRO A 94 2.18 -21.21 -5.71
C PRO A 94 3.30 -21.99 -6.40
N SER A 95 4.27 -22.45 -5.63
CA SER A 95 5.38 -23.27 -6.13
C SER A 95 5.21 -24.75 -5.78
N ARG A 96 4.71 -25.03 -4.58
CA ARG A 96 4.39 -26.38 -4.10
C ARG A 96 3.41 -26.33 -2.95
N LEU A 97 2.77 -27.47 -2.70
CA LEU A 97 1.96 -27.70 -1.52
C LEU A 97 2.86 -27.96 -0.31
N ALA A 98 2.62 -27.23 0.79
CA ALA A 98 3.29 -27.41 2.07
C ALA A 98 2.51 -28.36 2.99
N SER A 99 1.18 -28.24 3.05
CA SER A 99 0.31 -29.07 3.87
C SER A 99 -1.13 -29.04 3.35
N ARG A 100 -1.92 -30.04 3.73
CA ARG A 100 -3.39 -30.06 3.60
C ARG A 100 -4.13 -30.09 4.93
N SER A 101 -3.39 -30.20 6.03
CA SER A 101 -3.94 -30.35 7.37
C SER A 101 -4.14 -28.98 7.99
N GLU A 102 -5.36 -28.71 8.46
CA GLU A 102 -5.70 -27.50 9.22
C GLU A 102 -4.91 -27.39 10.52
N GLU A 103 -4.55 -28.54 11.12
CA GLU A 103 -3.72 -28.62 12.32
C GLU A 103 -2.35 -27.97 12.13
N ALA A 104 -1.87 -27.89 10.88
CA ALA A 104 -0.57 -27.30 10.55
C ALA A 104 -0.64 -25.79 10.28
N TRP A 105 -1.82 -25.16 10.23
CA TRP A 105 -1.94 -23.73 9.89
C TRP A 105 -1.13 -22.84 10.83
N LYS A 106 -1.17 -23.13 12.13
CA LYS A 106 -0.41 -22.40 13.16
C LYS A 106 1.10 -22.49 12.95
N ASP A 107 1.60 -23.65 12.53
CA ASP A 107 3.02 -23.86 12.25
C ASP A 107 3.49 -23.03 11.06
N PHE A 108 2.62 -22.79 10.08
CA PHE A 108 2.90 -21.95 8.91
C PHE A 108 2.48 -20.49 9.09
N GLN A 109 1.86 -20.14 10.22
CA GLN A 109 1.24 -18.84 10.48
C GLN A 109 0.20 -18.44 9.43
N VAL A 110 -0.60 -19.39 8.95
CA VAL A 110 -1.68 -19.17 7.98
C VAL A 110 -3.06 -19.35 8.59
N ASP A 111 -3.14 -19.37 9.91
CA ASP A 111 -4.40 -19.21 10.67
C ASP A 111 -4.76 -17.72 10.83
N GLU A 112 -5.99 -17.46 11.23
CA GLU A 112 -6.58 -16.13 11.36
C GLU A 112 -5.99 -15.31 12.51
N GLU A 113 -5.34 -15.94 13.50
CA GLU A 113 -4.77 -15.26 14.67
C GLU A 113 -3.34 -14.78 14.40
N SER A 114 -2.54 -15.55 13.64
CA SER A 114 -1.11 -15.28 13.46
C SER A 114 -0.70 -14.82 12.06
N GLY A 115 -1.54 -15.05 11.05
CA GLY A 115 -1.30 -14.64 9.68
C GLY A 115 -1.78 -13.22 9.37
N THR A 116 -1.38 -12.70 8.20
CA THR A 116 -1.96 -11.47 7.64
C THR A 116 -3.03 -11.84 6.62
N ARG A 117 -4.30 -11.64 6.94
CA ARG A 117 -5.40 -11.87 6.01
C ARG A 117 -5.60 -10.65 5.12
N VAL A 118 -5.68 -10.88 3.81
CA VAL A 118 -5.96 -9.86 2.81
C VAL A 118 -7.22 -10.27 2.05
N VAL A 119 -8.22 -9.40 2.08
CA VAL A 119 -9.49 -9.58 1.35
C VAL A 119 -9.60 -8.48 0.31
N VAL A 120 -9.78 -8.85 -0.95
CA VAL A 120 -9.92 -7.90 -2.07
C VAL A 120 -11.32 -8.02 -2.65
N TYR A 121 -11.97 -6.88 -2.86
CA TYR A 121 -13.28 -6.80 -3.48
C TYR A 121 -13.21 -6.10 -4.82
N GLU A 122 -13.81 -6.71 -5.84
CA GLU A 122 -14.01 -6.14 -7.17
C GLU A 122 -15.48 -5.82 -7.38
N SER A 123 -15.79 -4.55 -7.66
CA SER A 123 -17.18 -4.10 -7.87
C SER A 123 -18.16 -4.53 -6.77
N GLY A 124 -17.69 -4.68 -5.53
CA GLY A 124 -18.47 -5.11 -4.36
C GLY A 124 -18.45 -6.61 -4.07
N ASP A 125 -18.02 -7.45 -5.02
CA ASP A 125 -17.90 -8.89 -4.82
C ASP A 125 -16.51 -9.27 -4.30
N LYS A 126 -16.44 -10.26 -3.40
CA LYS A 126 -15.16 -10.74 -2.88
C LYS A 126 -14.42 -11.54 -3.96
N ALA A 127 -13.31 -10.99 -4.44
CA ALA A 127 -12.48 -11.56 -5.50
C ALA A 127 -11.29 -12.38 -4.96
N LEU A 128 -10.74 -11.97 -3.82
CA LEU A 128 -9.64 -12.68 -3.13
C LEU A 128 -9.86 -12.69 -1.64
N ASP A 129 -9.51 -13.81 -0.99
CA ASP A 129 -9.47 -13.96 0.46
C ASP A 129 -8.32 -14.90 0.82
N ILE A 130 -7.17 -14.31 1.12
CA ILE A 130 -5.89 -15.01 1.29
C ILE A 130 -5.25 -14.65 2.62
N ILE A 131 -4.60 -15.62 3.27
CA ILE A 131 -3.78 -15.40 4.45
C ILE A 131 -2.32 -15.60 4.09
N LEU A 132 -1.52 -14.59 4.41
CA LEU A 132 -0.08 -14.53 4.21
C LEU A 132 0.61 -14.91 5.52
N GLY A 133 1.26 -16.06 5.50
CA GLY A 133 1.93 -16.64 6.66
C GLY A 133 3.44 -16.50 6.61
N ARG A 134 4.09 -17.29 7.46
CA ARG A 134 5.51 -17.18 7.82
C ARG A 134 6.40 -17.00 6.59
N PHE A 135 7.32 -16.04 6.69
CA PHE A 135 8.39 -15.83 5.71
C PHE A 135 9.57 -16.76 6.01
N GLY A 136 10.19 -17.29 4.96
CA GLY A 136 11.37 -18.14 5.03
C GLY A 136 12.40 -17.77 3.98
N VAL A 137 13.65 -18.09 4.27
CA VAL A 137 14.78 -17.92 3.35
C VAL A 137 15.44 -19.29 3.16
N GLU A 138 15.73 -19.63 1.91
CA GLU A 138 16.45 -20.84 1.53
C GLU A 138 17.75 -20.45 0.81
N GLY A 139 18.90 -20.72 1.46
CA GLY A 139 20.19 -20.27 0.96
C GLY A 139 20.34 -18.74 0.98
N GLN A 140 21.15 -18.19 0.06
CA GLN A 140 21.45 -16.75 0.02
C GLN A 140 20.57 -15.93 -0.92
N ARG A 141 19.78 -16.59 -1.79
CA ARG A 141 19.06 -15.91 -2.89
C ARG A 141 17.62 -16.35 -3.10
N SER A 142 17.15 -17.36 -2.37
CA SER A 142 15.77 -17.80 -2.46
C SER A 142 15.04 -17.44 -1.18
N PHE A 143 13.85 -16.91 -1.32
CA PHE A 143 12.96 -16.62 -0.21
C PHE A 143 11.54 -16.98 -0.60
N TYR A 144 10.70 -17.19 0.39
CA TYR A 144 9.32 -17.59 0.19
C TYR A 144 8.46 -17.16 1.36
N SER A 145 7.15 -17.17 1.14
CA SER A 145 6.16 -17.06 2.20
C SER A 145 5.14 -18.19 2.06
N TYR A 146 4.62 -18.67 3.18
CA TYR A 146 3.47 -19.57 3.15
C TYR A 146 2.20 -18.77 2.89
N VAL A 147 1.28 -19.31 2.11
CA VAL A 147 -0.02 -18.67 1.84
C VAL A 147 -1.14 -19.69 1.85
N ARG A 148 -2.35 -19.26 2.18
CA ARG A 148 -3.56 -20.08 2.19
C ARG A 148 -4.76 -19.26 1.74
N LEU A 149 -5.56 -19.80 0.83
CA LEU A 149 -6.89 -19.24 0.54
C LEU A 149 -7.86 -19.67 1.64
N THR A 150 -8.68 -18.77 2.17
CA THR A 150 -9.52 -19.07 3.35
C THR A 150 -10.65 -20.06 3.07
N GLU A 151 -10.99 -20.28 1.79
CA GLU A 151 -11.96 -21.27 1.33
C GLU A 151 -11.42 -22.71 1.28
N GLU A 152 -10.13 -22.93 1.53
CA GLU A 152 -9.50 -24.25 1.48
C GLU A 152 -8.50 -24.49 2.63
N SER A 153 -8.17 -25.78 2.84
CA SER A 153 -7.21 -26.20 3.86
C SER A 153 -5.77 -26.27 3.37
N ASP A 154 -5.57 -26.26 2.06
CA ASP A 154 -4.27 -26.38 1.41
C ASP A 154 -3.40 -25.15 1.69
N VAL A 155 -2.18 -25.41 2.17
CA VAL A 155 -1.15 -24.40 2.41
C VAL A 155 -0.11 -24.49 1.32
N TYR A 156 0.20 -23.37 0.68
CA TYR A 156 1.15 -23.30 -0.41
C TYR A 156 2.41 -22.57 0.01
N VAL A 157 3.51 -22.88 -0.67
CA VAL A 157 4.74 -22.08 -0.66
C VAL A 157 4.71 -21.14 -1.85
N ALA A 158 4.71 -19.84 -1.62
CA ALA A 158 4.88 -18.82 -2.66
C ALA A 158 6.36 -18.40 -2.72
N ASN A 159 7.09 -18.87 -3.73
CA ASN A 159 8.49 -18.53 -3.92
C ASN A 159 8.63 -17.09 -4.41
N ASN A 160 9.73 -16.43 -4.04
CA ASN A 160 10.03 -15.05 -4.41
C ASN A 160 8.95 -14.04 -3.98
N PHE A 161 8.07 -14.41 -3.05
CA PHE A 161 7.10 -13.53 -2.42
C PHE A 161 7.51 -13.22 -0.99
N MET A 162 7.55 -11.94 -0.63
CA MET A 162 7.84 -11.46 0.73
C MET A 162 6.54 -10.98 1.36
N LYS A 163 6.01 -11.66 2.38
CA LYS A 163 4.81 -11.18 3.06
C LYS A 163 4.95 -9.73 3.57
N MET A 164 6.17 -9.33 4.00
CA MET A 164 6.43 -7.99 4.52
C MET A 164 6.41 -6.88 3.46
N SER A 165 6.25 -7.23 2.17
CA SER A 165 5.97 -6.26 1.10
C SER A 165 4.53 -5.75 1.12
N ILE A 166 3.68 -6.35 1.96
CA ILE A 166 2.30 -5.97 2.22
C ILE A 166 2.31 -5.22 3.56
N GLY A 167 2.11 -3.89 3.49
CA GLY A 167 1.95 -3.07 4.70
C GLY A 167 0.70 -3.51 5.48
N THR A 168 0.76 -3.43 6.79
CA THR A 168 -0.36 -3.85 7.66
C THR A 168 -1.00 -2.68 8.40
N GLY A 169 -0.25 -1.61 8.62
CA GLY A 169 -0.73 -0.40 9.32
C GLY A 169 -1.38 0.57 8.36
N GLY A 170 -2.34 1.36 8.87
CA GLY A 170 -3.03 2.36 8.06
C GLY A 170 -2.07 3.41 7.49
N GLU A 171 -1.06 3.80 8.27
CA GLU A 171 -0.03 4.75 7.89
C GLU A 171 0.81 4.32 6.68
N ASP A 172 0.93 3.02 6.42
CA ASP A 172 1.66 2.50 5.25
C ASP A 172 1.01 2.96 3.94
N TYR A 173 -0.30 3.24 3.97
CA TYR A 173 -1.12 3.53 2.80
C TYR A 173 -1.63 4.97 2.74
N ARG A 174 -1.40 5.81 3.76
CA ARG A 174 -1.85 7.21 3.76
C ARG A 174 -1.06 8.04 2.77
N ASN A 175 -1.72 9.02 2.17
CA ASN A 175 -1.08 10.00 1.30
C ASN A 175 -0.13 10.89 2.12
N ASP A 176 1.18 10.69 1.91
CA ASP A 176 2.25 11.37 2.63
C ASP A 176 2.69 12.69 1.98
N ASP A 177 1.99 13.14 0.93
CA ASP A 177 2.25 14.41 0.26
C ASP A 177 1.91 15.61 1.15
N VAL A 178 2.92 16.40 1.49
CA VAL A 178 2.76 17.69 2.14
C VAL A 178 2.60 18.78 1.09
N LEU A 179 3.42 18.77 0.03
CA LEU A 179 3.36 19.74 -1.05
C LEU A 179 4.00 19.18 -2.33
N LYS A 180 3.34 19.37 -3.46
CA LYS A 180 3.93 19.14 -4.80
C LYS A 180 3.73 20.37 -5.67
N ILE A 181 4.82 21.02 -6.07
CA ILE A 181 4.79 22.23 -6.91
C ILE A 181 5.91 22.23 -7.96
N LYS A 182 5.67 22.90 -9.09
CA LYS A 182 6.71 23.19 -10.08
C LYS A 182 7.49 24.42 -9.66
N ARG A 183 8.79 24.28 -9.39
CA ARG A 183 9.67 25.39 -8.98
C ARG A 183 9.54 26.63 -9.87
N ASP A 184 9.57 26.44 -11.19
CA ASP A 184 9.59 27.57 -12.13
C ASP A 184 8.26 28.34 -12.19
N SER A 185 7.17 27.72 -11.70
CA SER A 185 5.85 28.33 -11.61
C SER A 185 5.71 29.26 -10.40
N VAL A 186 6.60 29.17 -9.40
CA VAL A 186 6.53 29.98 -8.18
C VAL A 186 6.76 31.45 -8.53
N LYS A 187 5.84 32.30 -8.07
CA LYS A 187 5.83 33.75 -8.27
C LYS A 187 6.22 34.49 -7.01
N SER A 188 5.75 34.03 -5.86
CA SER A 188 6.14 34.57 -4.56
C SER A 188 6.06 33.51 -3.46
N VAL A 189 6.80 33.76 -2.39
CA VAL A 189 6.70 33.04 -1.12
C VAL A 189 6.59 34.08 -0.01
N ALA A 190 5.45 34.11 0.68
CA ALA A 190 5.23 34.99 1.83
C ALA A 190 5.40 34.18 3.11
N PHE A 191 6.20 34.70 4.04
CA PHE A 191 6.44 34.12 5.35
C PHE A 191 5.77 35.02 6.39
N ASN A 192 4.85 34.46 7.17
CA ASN A 192 4.08 35.15 8.20
C ASN A 192 4.38 34.52 9.56
N TYR A 193 5.13 35.24 10.40
CA TYR A 193 5.41 34.87 11.78
C TYR A 193 4.71 35.82 12.75
N THR A 194 4.59 35.42 14.02
CA THR A 194 3.92 36.21 15.06
C THR A 194 4.54 37.61 15.25
N ASP A 195 5.85 37.75 15.06
CA ASP A 195 6.62 38.97 15.32
C ASP A 195 7.24 39.60 14.06
N SER A 196 7.17 38.90 12.92
CA SER A 196 7.89 39.28 11.71
C SER A 196 7.21 38.71 10.47
N ALA A 197 7.35 39.39 9.33
CA ALA A 197 6.91 38.88 8.05
C ALA A 197 7.82 39.39 6.94
N PHE A 198 8.01 38.59 5.90
CA PHE A 198 8.71 39.02 4.70
C PHE A 198 8.24 38.21 3.49
N THR A 199 8.48 38.73 2.28
CA THR A 199 8.08 38.06 1.04
C THR A 199 9.24 37.98 0.07
N LEU A 200 9.46 36.79 -0.49
CA LEU A 200 10.28 36.57 -1.68
C LEU A 200 9.38 36.74 -2.91
N THR A 201 9.71 37.66 -3.82
CA THR A 201 8.96 37.88 -5.07
C THR A 201 9.88 37.75 -6.27
N LYS A 202 9.47 36.95 -7.26
CA LYS A 202 10.19 36.81 -8.52
C LYS A 202 9.93 38.03 -9.40
N GLN A 203 10.98 38.75 -9.74
CA GLN A 203 10.97 39.88 -10.68
C GLN A 203 11.85 39.56 -11.91
N THR A 204 11.97 40.53 -12.83
CA THR A 204 12.72 40.36 -14.08
C THR A 204 14.21 40.09 -13.84
N GLU A 205 14.82 40.79 -12.88
CA GLU A 205 16.27 40.73 -12.62
C GLU A 205 16.66 39.65 -11.60
N GLY A 206 15.69 39.06 -10.90
CA GLY A 206 15.96 38.09 -9.85
C GLY A 206 14.85 37.97 -8.83
N TRP A 207 15.16 37.35 -7.70
CA TRP A 207 14.27 37.30 -6.54
C TRP A 207 14.54 38.50 -5.64
N MET A 208 13.47 39.15 -5.19
CA MET A 208 13.54 40.30 -4.29
C MET A 208 12.90 39.96 -2.94
N ILE A 209 13.51 40.44 -1.86
CA ILE A 209 12.94 40.44 -0.51
C ILE A 209 12.15 41.74 -0.33
N ASP A 210 10.87 41.60 0.01
CA ASP A 210 9.92 42.70 0.23
C ASP A 210 9.82 43.68 -0.96
N GLY A 211 10.24 43.23 -2.14
CA GLY A 211 10.32 44.03 -3.36
C GLY A 211 11.41 45.10 -3.38
N GLN A 212 12.28 45.16 -2.37
CA GLN A 212 13.25 46.25 -2.19
C GLN A 212 14.70 45.77 -2.25
N GLU A 213 15.01 44.63 -1.63
CA GLU A 213 16.36 44.09 -1.50
C GLU A 213 16.54 42.86 -2.40
N GLU A 214 17.68 42.73 -3.07
CA GLU A 214 17.95 41.56 -3.91
C GLU A 214 18.27 40.35 -3.02
N ALA A 215 17.53 39.25 -3.20
CA ALA A 215 17.78 38.01 -2.49
C ALA A 215 19.00 37.27 -3.06
N ASP A 216 19.69 36.48 -2.24
CA ASP A 216 20.67 35.51 -2.70
C ASP A 216 19.99 34.46 -3.59
N SER A 217 20.27 34.56 -4.89
CA SER A 217 19.71 33.67 -5.91
C SER A 217 20.01 32.18 -5.67
N THR A 218 21.17 31.86 -5.06
CA THR A 218 21.56 30.49 -4.72
C THR A 218 20.76 29.99 -3.53
N ALA A 219 20.58 30.80 -2.50
CA ALA A 219 19.79 30.46 -1.33
C ALA A 219 18.31 30.23 -1.70
N VAL A 220 17.73 31.13 -2.49
CA VAL A 220 16.34 30.98 -2.97
C VAL A 220 16.19 29.74 -3.84
N ALA A 221 17.14 29.48 -4.75
CA ALA A 221 17.12 28.27 -5.57
C ALA A 221 17.16 26.99 -4.73
N LYS A 222 18.04 26.94 -3.72
CA LYS A 222 18.16 25.81 -2.80
C LYS A 222 16.87 25.58 -2.01
N TYR A 223 16.28 26.66 -1.48
CA TYR A 223 15.02 26.60 -0.75
C TYR A 223 13.88 26.07 -1.63
N LEU A 224 13.65 26.67 -2.80
CA LEU A 224 12.58 26.23 -3.71
C LEU A 224 12.79 24.81 -4.23
N ASN A 225 14.04 24.36 -4.40
CA ASN A 225 14.34 22.97 -4.72
C ASN A 225 13.91 22.00 -3.60
N GLY A 226 14.10 22.41 -2.34
CA GLY A 226 13.64 21.65 -1.19
C GLY A 226 12.11 21.55 -1.08
N LEU A 227 11.37 22.49 -1.67
CA LEU A 227 9.90 22.53 -1.59
C LEU A 227 9.16 21.81 -2.73
N GLN A 228 9.85 21.42 -3.82
CA GLN A 228 9.17 20.89 -5.01
C GLN A 228 8.34 19.64 -4.72
N PHE A 229 8.89 18.75 -3.88
CA PHE A 229 8.28 17.49 -3.48
C PHE A 229 8.54 17.30 -1.98
N LEU A 230 7.65 17.84 -1.15
CA LEU A 230 7.67 17.60 0.29
C LEU A 230 6.73 16.44 0.62
N THR A 231 7.30 15.41 1.24
CA THR A 231 6.55 14.30 1.80
C THR A 231 6.96 14.07 3.25
N SER A 232 6.06 13.50 4.06
CA SER A 232 6.39 13.02 5.40
C SER A 232 5.42 11.92 5.84
N ARG A 233 5.96 10.84 6.38
CA ARG A 233 5.17 9.74 6.98
C ARG A 233 5.00 9.88 8.50
N LYS A 234 5.51 10.96 9.10
CA LYS A 234 5.31 11.24 10.52
C LYS A 234 3.95 11.90 10.74
N PHE A 235 2.89 11.17 10.44
CA PHE A 235 1.53 11.63 10.68
C PHE A 235 1.31 11.92 12.16
N GLY A 236 0.42 12.86 12.46
CA GLY A 236 0.02 13.17 13.82
C GLY A 236 -1.38 13.75 13.86
N GLU A 237 -1.83 14.07 15.06
CA GLU A 237 -3.11 14.74 15.29
C GLU A 237 -2.89 16.19 15.71
N ASN A 238 -3.81 17.06 15.30
CA ASN A 238 -3.75 18.51 15.56
C ASN A 238 -4.41 18.89 16.90
N GLU A 239 -4.51 17.97 17.86
CA GLU A 239 -5.19 18.22 19.13
C GLU A 239 -4.43 19.26 19.97
N ASN A 240 -5.13 20.33 20.37
CA ASN A 240 -4.61 21.44 21.18
C ASN A 240 -3.42 22.20 20.57
N ALA A 241 -3.16 22.06 19.27
CA ALA A 241 -2.09 22.82 18.62
C ALA A 241 -2.56 24.21 18.22
N VAL A 242 -1.75 25.23 18.56
CA VAL A 242 -2.00 26.61 18.18
C VAL A 242 -1.20 26.91 16.93
N GLU A 243 -1.87 27.40 15.88
CA GLU A 243 -1.21 27.92 14.68
C GLU A 243 -0.34 29.12 15.07
N LEU A 244 0.95 29.06 14.76
CA LEU A 244 1.90 30.11 15.11
C LEU A 244 2.35 30.93 13.90
N TYR A 245 2.49 30.28 12.75
CA TYR A 245 3.04 30.89 11.56
C TYR A 245 2.64 30.13 10.30
N ASP A 246 2.70 30.79 9.15
CA ASP A 246 2.41 30.20 7.87
C ASP A 246 3.36 30.66 6.77
N VAL A 247 3.50 29.82 5.75
CA VAL A 247 4.19 30.13 4.50
C VAL A 247 3.21 29.95 3.36
N ALA A 248 2.94 31.03 2.63
CA ALA A 248 2.08 31.04 1.46
C ALA A 248 2.92 31.09 0.18
N ILE A 249 2.84 30.03 -0.62
CA ILE A 249 3.58 29.86 -1.88
C ILE A 249 2.62 30.11 -3.03
N SER A 250 2.77 31.25 -3.70
CA SER A 250 1.97 31.62 -4.87
C SER A 250 2.63 31.05 -6.12
N THR A 251 1.87 30.26 -6.87
CA THR A 251 2.24 29.75 -8.19
C THR A 251 1.38 30.40 -9.27
N GLY A 252 1.65 30.09 -10.55
CA GLY A 252 0.78 30.53 -11.64
C GLY A 252 -0.63 29.92 -11.61
N GLU A 253 -0.85 28.85 -10.85
CA GLU A 253 -2.09 28.06 -10.85
C GLU A 253 -2.89 28.21 -9.55
N ALA A 254 -2.18 28.25 -8.41
CA ALA A 254 -2.78 28.30 -7.08
C ALA A 254 -1.81 28.88 -6.03
N THR A 255 -2.36 29.23 -4.87
CA THR A 255 -1.58 29.51 -3.66
C THR A 255 -1.65 28.32 -2.71
N HIS A 256 -0.50 27.80 -2.32
CA HIS A 256 -0.39 26.75 -1.31
C HIS A 256 0.08 27.34 0.01
N VAL A 257 -0.71 27.17 1.06
CA VAL A 257 -0.39 27.58 2.43
C VAL A 257 0.07 26.35 3.22
N LEU A 258 1.23 26.48 3.87
CA LEU A 258 1.77 25.55 4.85
C LEU A 258 1.78 26.22 6.21
N LYS A 259 1.21 25.59 7.23
CA LYS A 259 1.04 26.17 8.57
C LYS A 259 1.87 25.40 9.58
N GLY A 260 2.52 26.11 10.49
CA GLY A 260 3.27 25.55 11.60
C GLY A 260 2.57 25.80 12.94
N TYR A 261 2.66 24.81 13.83
CA TYR A 261 1.91 24.78 15.08
C TYR A 261 2.83 24.69 16.31
N SER A 262 2.30 25.05 17.47
CA SER A 262 3.01 25.11 18.77
C SER A 262 3.61 23.78 19.26
N ASN A 263 3.14 22.65 18.73
CA ASN A 263 3.62 21.30 19.03
C ASN A 263 4.61 20.77 17.96
N SER A 264 5.20 21.66 17.17
CA SER A 264 6.06 21.36 16.02
C SER A 264 5.36 20.62 14.88
N GLY A 265 4.02 20.67 14.83
CA GLY A 265 3.26 20.10 13.75
C GLY A 265 3.16 21.01 12.53
N VAL A 266 2.81 20.41 11.41
CA VAL A 266 2.64 21.05 10.10
C VAL A 266 1.30 20.63 9.49
N SER A 267 0.59 21.57 8.86
CA SER A 267 -0.55 21.26 7.99
C SER A 267 -0.36 21.90 6.62
N SER A 268 -1.07 21.37 5.62
CA SER A 268 -0.96 21.82 4.24
C SER A 268 -2.31 22.03 3.59
N SER A 269 -2.44 23.14 2.86
CA SER A 269 -3.58 23.38 1.97
C SER A 269 -3.64 22.43 0.77
N TYR A 270 -2.52 21.75 0.43
CA TYR A 270 -2.43 20.76 -0.66
C TYR A 270 -3.09 19.43 -0.25
N ASN A 271 -2.89 19.03 1.01
CA ASN A 271 -3.45 17.81 1.58
C ASN A 271 -4.06 18.15 2.96
N ARG A 272 -5.34 18.56 2.92
CA ARG A 272 -6.03 19.23 4.03
C ARG A 272 -6.53 18.30 5.12
N GLU A 273 -6.62 17.02 4.81
CA GLU A 273 -7.09 15.98 5.74
C GLU A 273 -5.95 15.41 6.59
N GLU A 274 -4.73 15.87 6.32
CA GLU A 274 -3.50 15.40 6.91
C GLU A 274 -2.81 16.44 7.80
N TYR A 275 -2.04 15.91 8.74
CA TYR A 275 -1.26 16.65 9.70
C TYR A 275 0.01 15.87 10.04
N TRP A 276 1.14 16.57 10.11
CA TRP A 276 2.45 15.94 10.30
C TRP A 276 3.13 16.46 11.56
N LYS A 277 3.67 15.56 12.37
CA LYS A 277 4.51 15.87 13.52
C LYS A 277 5.97 15.60 13.17
N ASP A 278 6.55 16.48 12.36
CA ASP A 278 7.89 16.34 11.81
C ASP A 278 8.68 17.63 11.91
N GLU A 279 9.53 17.74 12.93
CA GLU A 279 10.41 18.90 13.13
C GLU A 279 11.32 19.15 11.92
N SER A 280 11.81 18.08 11.28
CA SER A 280 12.66 18.21 10.09
C SER A 280 11.91 18.74 8.86
N LEU A 281 10.59 18.55 8.82
CA LEU A 281 9.72 19.13 7.79
C LEU A 281 9.49 20.62 8.07
N ALA A 282 9.20 20.97 9.32
CA ALA A 282 9.05 22.35 9.75
C ALA A 282 10.32 23.16 9.44
N ASP A 283 11.49 22.65 9.81
CA ASP A 283 12.79 23.29 9.54
C ASP A 283 13.03 23.55 8.05
N LYS A 284 12.54 22.69 7.16
CA LYS A 284 12.66 22.86 5.71
C LYS A 284 11.75 23.96 5.18
N ILE A 285 10.54 24.07 5.72
CA ILE A 285 9.48 24.98 5.24
C ILE A 285 9.69 26.40 5.74
N PHE A 286 9.90 26.55 7.06
CA PHE A 286 9.86 27.83 7.74
C PHE A 286 11.28 28.39 7.88
N LYS A 287 11.62 29.40 7.07
CA LYS A 287 12.95 30.03 7.01
C LYS A 287 12.91 31.50 7.38
N GLY A 288 13.89 31.95 8.15
CA GLY A 288 14.03 33.37 8.49
C GLY A 288 14.57 34.20 7.31
N LYS A 289 14.30 35.51 7.31
CA LYS A 289 14.73 36.46 6.27
C LYS A 289 16.25 36.40 6.01
N SER A 290 17.05 36.23 7.06
CA SER A 290 18.52 36.19 6.98
C SER A 290 19.08 35.05 6.12
N GLU A 291 18.31 33.97 5.89
CA GLU A 291 18.71 32.86 5.01
C GLU A 291 18.75 33.27 3.53
N PHE A 292 18.12 34.40 3.17
CA PHE A 292 17.96 34.85 1.80
C PHE A 292 18.73 36.14 1.49
N VAL A 293 19.40 36.73 2.47
CA VAL A 293 20.24 37.92 2.29
C VAL A 293 21.62 37.47 1.79
N LYS A 294 22.22 38.23 0.87
CA LYS A 294 23.59 37.95 0.38
C LYS A 294 24.58 38.10 1.54
N ALA A 295 25.53 37.19 1.66
CA ALA A 295 26.64 37.37 2.60
C ALA A 295 27.53 38.52 2.13
N ASP A 296 27.90 39.41 3.07
CA ASP A 296 28.87 40.49 2.87
C ASP A 296 30.29 39.96 2.59
#